data_AF-A0A485B668-F1
#
_entry.id   AF-A0A485B668-F1
#
_cell.length_a   1.000
_cell.length_b   1.000
_cell.length_c   1.000
_cell.angle_alpha   90.00
_cell.angle_beta   90.00
_cell.angle_gamma   90.00
#
_symmetry.space_group_name_H-M   'P 1'
#
loop_
_entity.id
_entity.type
_entity.pdbx_description
1 polymer ?
#
loop_
_entity_poly.entity_id
_entity_poly.type
_entity_poly.pdbx_seq_one_letter_code
_entity_poly.pdbx_strand_id
1 'polypeptide(L)'
;MNIWALGDAVADLLPVSGNQYEVCPGGAPLNVAVGAARLGCQSGFIGRVGDDPFGQLLQQTLAAYGVNTQTMERDSQHRTSTRCGFAGPGR
;
A
#
# COMPACT_ATOMS: atom_id res chain seq x y z
N MET A 1 -19.88 -12.07 -3.53
CA MET A 1 -18.94 -11.82 -4.64
C MET A 1 -17.67 -11.28 -4.04
N ASN A 2 -16.50 -11.78 -4.46
CA ASN A 2 -15.20 -11.35 -3.94
C ASN A 2 -14.51 -10.48 -4.98
N ILE A 3 -14.00 -9.31 -4.56
CA ILE A 3 -13.27 -8.38 -5.42
C ILE A 3 -11.77 -8.57 -5.18
N TRP A 4 -11.05 -9.01 -6.19
CA TRP A 4 -9.59 -9.14 -6.13
C TRP A 4 -8.92 -8.01 -6.90
N ALA A 5 -8.03 -7.28 -6.24
CA ALA A 5 -7.15 -6.32 -6.88
C ALA A 5 -5.75 -6.90 -7.01
N LEU A 6 -5.15 -6.77 -8.20
CA LEU A 6 -3.82 -7.28 -8.51
C LEU A 6 -2.92 -6.11 -8.93
N GLY A 7 -1.74 -6.02 -8.33
CA GLY A 7 -0.67 -5.15 -8.81
C GLY A 7 0.21 -4.61 -7.69
N ASP A 8 0.55 -3.33 -7.78
CA ASP A 8 1.51 -2.69 -6.88
C ASP A 8 0.88 -2.18 -5.58
N ALA A 9 1.66 -2.31 -4.51
CA ALA A 9 1.46 -1.60 -3.26
C ALA A 9 2.72 -0.74 -3.04
N VAL A 10 2.51 0.53 -2.74
CA VAL A 10 3.57 1.56 -2.75
C VAL A 10 3.59 2.28 -1.41
N ALA A 11 4.79 2.51 -0.87
CA ALA A 11 4.98 3.47 0.20
C ALA A 11 5.13 4.87 -0.40
N ASP A 12 4.07 5.68 -0.32
CA ASP A 12 4.10 7.08 -0.73
C ASP A 12 4.69 7.93 0.40
N LEU A 13 5.87 8.52 0.18
CA LEU A 13 6.50 9.46 1.11
C LEU A 13 5.97 10.86 0.82
N LEU A 14 5.07 11.36 1.67
CA LEU A 14 4.50 12.70 1.54
C LEU A 14 5.27 13.70 2.42
N PRO A 15 5.67 14.86 1.90
CA PRO A 15 6.39 15.85 2.68
C PRO A 15 5.46 16.46 3.73
N VAL A 16 5.93 16.57 4.98
CA VAL A 16 5.19 17.19 6.08
C VAL A 16 5.77 18.56 6.41
N SER A 17 7.06 18.61 6.76
CA SER A 17 7.77 19.86 7.02
C SER A 17 9.28 19.66 6.91
N GLY A 18 9.99 20.64 6.35
CA GLY A 18 11.44 20.56 6.18
C GLY A 18 11.87 19.27 5.47
N ASN A 19 12.73 18.49 6.13
CA ASN A 19 13.24 17.21 5.63
C ASN A 19 12.52 15.98 6.24
N GLN A 20 11.27 16.15 6.67
CA GLN A 20 10.44 15.09 7.24
C GLN A 20 9.36 14.64 6.25
N TYR A 21 9.21 13.32 6.15
CA TYR A 21 8.22 12.66 5.30
C TYR A 21 7.35 11.75 6.14
N GLU A 22 6.05 11.77 5.86
CA GLU A 22 5.10 10.79 6.35
C GLU A 22 4.97 9.66 5.33
N VAL A 23 4.87 8.43 5.81
CA VAL A 23 4.69 7.24 4.97
C VAL A 23 3.20 6.94 4.85
N CYS A 24 2.66 7.11 3.66
CA CYS A 24 1.28 6.80 3.34
C CYS A 24 1.20 5.51 2.51
N PRO A 25 0.37 4.53 2.90
CA PRO A 25 0.05 3.38 2.06
C PRO A 25 -0.64 3.82 0.76
N GLY A 26 -0.08 3.41 -0.37
CA GLY A 26 -0.54 3.79 -1.71
C GLY A 26 -0.47 2.65 -2.72
N GLY A 27 -0.76 2.98 -3.98
CA GLY A 27 -0.90 2.02 -5.08
C GLY A 27 -2.36 1.94 -5.56
N ALA A 28 -2.57 2.00 -6.88
CA ALA A 28 -3.93 2.02 -7.43
C ALA A 28 -4.71 0.74 -7.08
N PRO A 29 -4.15 -0.48 -7.22
CA PRO A 29 -4.86 -1.71 -6.85
C PRO A 29 -5.08 -1.82 -5.33
N LEU A 30 -4.15 -1.32 -4.51
CA LEU A 30 -4.28 -1.28 -3.04
C LEU A 30 -5.49 -0.42 -2.65
N ASN A 31 -5.60 0.77 -3.24
CA ASN A 31 -6.71 1.70 -2.99
C ASN A 31 -8.06 1.11 -3.43
N VAL A 32 -8.10 0.36 -4.53
CA VAL A 32 -9.31 -0.34 -4.98
C VAL A 32 -9.74 -1.41 -3.97
N ALA A 33 -8.80 -2.23 -3.47
CA ALA A 33 -9.12 -3.26 -2.48
C ALA A 33 -9.65 -2.65 -1.17
N VAL A 34 -8.98 -1.61 -0.64
CA VAL A 34 -9.42 -0.90 0.57
C VAL A 34 -10.78 -0.22 0.34
N GLY A 35 -10.99 0.41 -0.82
CA GLY A 35 -12.26 1.03 -1.17
C GLY A 35 -13.42 0.01 -1.20
N ALA A 36 -13.19 -1.15 -1.80
CA ALA A 36 -14.16 -2.24 -1.82
C ALA A 36 -14.47 -2.74 -0.39
N ALA A 37 -13.45 -2.95 0.44
CA ALA A 37 -13.64 -3.36 1.83
C ALA A 37 -14.45 -2.35 2.64
N ARG A 38 -14.15 -1.05 2.50
CA ARG A 38 -14.88 0.04 3.17
C ARG A 38 -16.33 0.15 2.74
N LEU A 39 -16.68 -0.26 1.52
CA LEU A 39 -18.05 -0.33 1.02
C LEU A 39 -18.80 -1.61 1.44
N GLY A 40 -18.19 -2.45 2.29
CA GLY A 40 -18.80 -3.69 2.80
C GLY A 40 -18.64 -4.89 1.87
N CYS A 41 -17.86 -4.79 0.79
CA CYS A 41 -17.56 -5.93 -0.07
C CYS A 41 -16.44 -6.79 0.52
N GLN A 42 -16.52 -8.10 0.27
CA GLN A 42 -15.38 -8.99 0.48
C GLN A 42 -14.31 -8.67 -0.57
N SER A 43 -13.10 -8.35 -0.12
CA SER A 43 -12.00 -7.99 -1.03
C SER A 43 -10.69 -8.67 -0.65
N GLY A 44 -9.80 -8.80 -1.63
CA GLY A 44 -8.46 -9.33 -1.44
C GLY A 44 -7.46 -8.66 -2.37
N PHE A 45 -6.19 -8.75 -1.99
CA PHE A 45 -5.08 -8.15 -2.73
C PHE A 45 -4.06 -9.22 -3.12
N ILE A 46 -3.73 -9.26 -4.40
CA ILE A 46 -2.69 -10.12 -4.96
C ILE A 46 -1.54 -9.19 -5.37
N GLY A 47 -0.34 -9.49 -4.89
CA GLY A 47 0.82 -8.67 -5.22
C GLY A 47 2.03 -9.06 -4.39
N ARG A 48 3.12 -8.33 -4.62
CA ARG A 48 4.40 -8.59 -4.00
C ARG A 48 4.98 -7.30 -3.45
N VAL A 49 5.48 -7.38 -2.22
CA VAL A 49 6.22 -6.31 -1.55
C VAL A 49 7.59 -6.84 -1.11
N GLY A 50 8.52 -5.95 -0.76
CA GLY A 50 9.80 -6.39 -0.23
C GLY A 50 9.68 -6.96 1.18
N ASP A 51 10.63 -7.81 1.55
CA ASP A 51 10.88 -8.21 2.94
C ASP A 51 11.57 -7.05 3.69
N ASP A 52 10.83 -5.95 3.83
CA ASP A 52 11.29 -4.72 4.47
C ASP A 52 10.16 -4.05 5.28
N PRO A 53 10.47 -3.03 6.09
CA PRO A 53 9.47 -2.38 6.96
C PRO A 53 8.30 -1.76 6.18
N PHE A 54 8.52 -1.28 4.96
CA PHE A 54 7.43 -0.75 4.12
C PHE A 54 6.50 -1.87 3.66
N GLY A 55 7.04 -3.00 3.22
CA GLY A 55 6.22 -4.16 2.86
C GLY A 55 5.38 -4.66 4.02
N GLN A 56 5.97 -4.71 5.23
CA GLN A 56 5.25 -5.05 6.45
C GLN A 56 4.12 -4.03 6.74
N LEU A 57 4.41 -2.73 6.67
CA LEU A 57 3.43 -1.67 6.88
C LEU A 57 2.25 -1.78 5.90
N LEU A 58 2.51 -1.99 4.61
CA LEU A 58 1.48 -2.10 3.58
C LEU A 58 0.58 -3.32 3.79
N GLN A 59 1.18 -4.48 4.09
CA GLN A 59 0.42 -5.71 4.36
C GLN A 59 -0.43 -5.57 5.62
N GLN A 60 0.11 -5.00 6.70
CA GLN A 60 -0.63 -4.73 7.93
C GLN A 60 -1.77 -3.73 7.72
N THR A 61 -1.55 -2.69 6.91
CA THR A 61 -2.58 -1.70 6.57
C THR A 61 -3.75 -2.35 5.83
N LEU A 62 -3.47 -3.14 4.80
CA LEU A 62 -4.49 -3.87 4.04
C LEU A 62 -5.31 -4.80 4.95
N ALA A 63 -4.64 -5.57 5.81
CA ALA A 63 -5.30 -6.46 6.77
C ALA A 63 -6.16 -5.67 7.78
N ALA A 64 -5.69 -4.52 8.26
CA ALA A 64 -6.45 -3.66 9.17
C ALA A 64 -7.73 -3.09 8.54
N TYR A 65 -7.76 -2.88 7.22
CA TYR A 65 -8.97 -2.52 6.48
C TYR A 65 -9.86 -3.70 6.10
N GLY A 66 -9.54 -4.92 6.55
CA GLY A 66 -10.32 -6.13 6.27
C GLY A 66 -10.10 -6.70 4.86
N VAL A 67 -9.02 -6.32 4.17
CA VAL A 67 -8.64 -6.89 2.88
C VAL A 67 -7.92 -8.22 3.11
N ASN A 68 -8.27 -9.27 2.37
CA ASN A 68 -7.54 -10.53 2.38
C ASN A 68 -6.13 -10.36 1.77
N THR A 69 -5.09 -10.60 2.58
CA THR A 69 -3.68 -10.50 2.18
C THR A 69 -2.96 -11.85 2.11
N GLN A 70 -3.67 -12.99 2.14
CA GLN A 70 -3.05 -14.32 2.13
C GLN A 70 -2.23 -14.60 0.86
N THR A 71 -2.57 -13.91 -0.24
CA THR A 71 -1.90 -14.00 -1.53
C THR A 71 -0.82 -12.92 -1.73
N MET A 72 -0.51 -12.14 -0.70
CA MET A 72 0.62 -11.21 -0.75
C MET A 72 1.92 -11.94 -0.46
N GLU A 73 2.88 -11.80 -1.37
CA GLU A 73 4.22 -12.35 -1.20
C GLU A 73 5.20 -11.29 -0.68
N ARG A 74 6.11 -11.71 0.19
CA ARG A 74 7.26 -10.90 0.62
C ARG A 74 8.51 -11.39 -0.10
N ASP A 75 9.20 -10.50 -0.77
CA ASP A 75 10.39 -10.80 -1.57
C ASP A 75 11.67 -10.37 -0.85
N SER A 76 12.57 -11.31 -0.58
CA SER A 76 13.83 -11.03 0.11
C SER A 76 14.92 -10.43 -0.79
N GLN A 77 14.72 -10.43 -2.11
CA GLN A 77 15.67 -9.94 -3.12
C GLN A 77 15.32 -8.54 -3.62
N HIS A 78 14.04 -8.20 -3.68
CA HIS A 78 13.55 -6.91 -4.19
C HIS A 78 12.89 -6.06 -3.10
N ARG A 79 13.06 -4.74 -3.19
CA ARG A 79 12.50 -3.79 -2.22
C ARG A 79 11.05 -3.40 -2.55
N THR A 80 10.31 -3.00 -1.53
CA THR A 80 8.99 -2.39 -1.69
C THR A 80 9.08 -1.10 -2.51
N SER A 81 8.16 -0.94 -3.47
CA SER A 81 8.06 0.29 -4.26
C SER A 81 7.86 1.49 -3.34
N THR A 82 8.71 2.51 -3.50
CA THR A 82 8.66 3.74 -2.71
C THR A 82 8.59 4.92 -3.66
N ARG A 83 7.58 5.77 -3.48
CA ARG A 83 7.42 7.00 -4.26
C ARG A 83 7.61 8.19 -3.34
N CYS A 84 8.55 9.07 -3.69
CA CYS A 84 8.70 10.34 -2.99
C CYS A 84 7.84 11.41 -3.67
N GLY A 85 6.88 11.96 -2.94
CA GLY A 85 6.10 13.10 -3.37
C GLY A 85 6.91 14.39 -3.22
N PHE A 86 6.93 15.22 -4.26
CA PHE A 86 7.45 16.59 -4.16
C PHE A 86 6.28 17.54 -3.95
N ALA A 87 6.27 18.27 -2.84
CA ALA A 87 5.49 19.49 -2.75
C ALA A 87 6.19 20.53 -3.62
N GLY A 88 5.58 20.91 -4.74
CA GLY A 88 6.01 22.09 -5.48
C GLY A 88 5.97 23.32 -4.57
N PRO A 89 6.68 24.42 -4.92
CA PRO A 89 6.65 25.63 -4.11
C PRO A 89 5.21 26.14 -3.98
N GLY A 90 4.67 26.15 -2.75
CA GLY A 90 3.36 26.76 -2.44
C GLY A 90 2.26 25.85 -1.87
N ARG A 91 2.60 24.76 -1.17
CA ARG A 91 1.70 24.15 -0.18
C ARG A 91 2.24 24.34 1.22
#